data_AF-A0AAQ2C5U8-F1
#
_entry.id   AF-A0AAQ2C5U8-F1
#
_cell.length_a   1.000
_cell.length_b   1.000
_cell.length_c   1.000
_cell.angle_alpha   90.00
_cell.angle_beta   90.00
_cell.angle_gamma   90.00
#
_symmetry.space_group_name_H-M   'P 1'
#
loop_
_entity.id
_entity.type
_entity.pdbx_description
1 polymer ?
#
loop_
_entity_poly.entity_id
_entity_poly.type
_entity_poly.pdbx_seq_one_letter_code
_entity_poly.pdbx_strand_id
1 'polypeptide(L)'
;MENDELNPVKVFMCEVPSDSLPADMHQEMAVSLVWEDRARVALQVNLAPDVIALLVHDSEATVRHMLYNLHRNIPSDLLEAVLDQHPEDAPKIAFQINAPLTALRLKPFNFASPNDIDRYLTGTGADTDRARVFRSIPKTSDNGSLTLDALMQTISR
;
A
#
# COMPACT_ATOMS: atom_id res chain seq x y z
N MET A 1 -9.22 -44.26 21.83
CA MET A 1 -9.16 -43.52 20.55
C MET A 1 -9.70 -42.15 20.84
N GLU A 2 -8.81 -41.25 21.23
CA GLU A 2 -9.08 -39.82 21.25
C GLU A 2 -9.18 -39.37 19.79
N ASN A 3 -10.32 -38.81 19.41
CA ASN A 3 -10.44 -38.08 18.16
C ASN A 3 -10.25 -36.60 18.52
N ASP A 4 -9.08 -36.09 18.15
CA ASP A 4 -8.77 -34.68 17.96
C ASP A 4 -9.84 -34.07 17.04
N GLU A 5 -10.86 -33.42 17.61
CA GLU A 5 -11.67 -32.49 16.84
C GLU A 5 -10.86 -31.21 16.64
N LEU A 6 -10.33 -31.10 15.42
CA LEU A 6 -9.70 -29.92 14.86
C LEU A 6 -10.51 -28.68 15.22
N ASN A 7 -9.89 -27.85 16.07
CA ASN A 7 -10.26 -26.47 16.31
C ASN A 7 -10.40 -25.76 14.94
N PRO A 8 -11.60 -25.36 14.50
CA PRO A 8 -11.73 -24.65 13.25
C PRO A 8 -10.99 -23.34 13.41
N VAL A 9 -9.98 -23.14 12.56
CA VAL A 9 -9.20 -21.91 12.42
C VAL A 9 -10.17 -20.74 12.55
N LYS A 10 -10.11 -20.02 13.67
CA LYS A 10 -10.74 -18.70 13.80
C LYS A 10 -10.08 -17.85 12.73
N VAL A 11 -10.71 -17.80 11.56
CA VAL A 11 -10.49 -16.74 10.61
C VAL A 11 -10.86 -15.47 11.38
N PHE A 12 -9.85 -14.75 11.85
CA PHE A 12 -10.01 -13.38 12.28
C PHE A 12 -10.39 -12.58 11.04
N MET A 13 -11.66 -12.67 10.64
CA MET A 13 -12.27 -11.54 9.98
C MET A 13 -12.23 -10.46 11.05
N CYS A 14 -11.32 -9.49 10.89
CA CYS A 14 -11.50 -8.21 11.57
C CYS A 14 -12.88 -7.73 11.14
N GLU A 15 -13.87 -7.92 12.00
CA GLU A 15 -15.10 -7.16 11.97
C GLU A 15 -14.64 -5.70 11.96
N VAL A 16 -14.68 -5.06 10.80
CA VAL A 16 -14.42 -3.62 10.70
C VAL A 16 -15.50 -3.02 11.58
N PRO A 17 -15.17 -2.39 12.72
CA PRO A 17 -16.20 -1.87 13.60
C PRO A 17 -17.04 -0.89 12.78
N SER A 18 -18.35 -1.16 12.66
CA SER A 18 -19.25 -0.38 11.82
C SER A 18 -19.51 1.03 12.37
N ASP A 19 -19.04 1.29 13.58
CA ASP A 19 -19.29 2.53 14.28
C ASP A 19 -18.15 3.48 13.98
N SER A 20 -18.48 4.58 13.31
CA SER A 20 -17.59 5.71 13.16
C SER A 20 -17.12 6.17 14.53
N LEU A 21 -15.82 6.21 14.75
CA LEU A 21 -15.27 6.82 15.95
C LEU A 21 -15.47 8.34 15.87
N PRO A 22 -15.87 8.99 16.97
CA PRO A 22 -15.80 10.45 17.07
C PRO A 22 -14.38 10.96 16.76
N ALA A 23 -14.28 12.12 16.10
CA ALA A 23 -13.00 12.64 15.63
C ALA A 23 -12.01 12.94 16.78
N ASP A 24 -12.52 13.34 17.94
CA ASP A 24 -11.76 13.55 19.18
C ASP A 24 -11.14 12.24 19.71
N MET A 25 -11.82 11.10 19.51
CA MET A 25 -11.28 9.79 19.87
C MET A 25 -10.15 9.32 18.92
N HIS A 26 -10.08 9.82 17.69
CA HIS A 26 -9.02 9.43 16.75
C HIS A 26 -7.63 9.75 17.30
N GLN A 27 -7.43 10.95 17.84
CA GLN A 27 -6.12 11.36 18.37
C GLN A 27 -5.74 10.58 19.63
N GLU A 28 -6.66 10.46 20.58
CA GLU A 28 -6.43 9.72 21.83
C GLU A 28 -6.01 8.28 21.54
N MET A 29 -6.76 7.64 20.63
CA MET A 29 -6.52 6.25 20.29
C MET A 29 -5.29 6.04 19.40
N ALA A 30 -4.94 6.98 18.53
CA ALA A 30 -3.78 6.85 17.64
C ALA A 30 -2.45 6.86 18.39
N VAL A 31 -2.43 7.34 19.64
CA VAL A 31 -1.25 7.26 20.54
C VAL A 31 -1.38 6.18 21.62
N SER A 32 -2.42 5.35 21.56
CA SER A 32 -2.62 4.24 22.50
C SER A 32 -1.44 3.26 22.46
N LEU A 33 -1.04 2.76 23.63
CA LEU A 33 -0.06 1.67 23.72
C LEU A 33 -0.61 0.34 23.18
N VAL A 34 -1.93 0.21 23.07
CA VAL A 34 -2.62 -0.96 22.52
C VAL A 34 -2.69 -0.81 20.99
N TRP A 35 -2.03 -1.71 20.25
CA TRP A 35 -1.97 -1.59 18.78
C TRP A 35 -3.33 -1.79 18.13
N GLU A 36 -4.23 -2.58 18.75
CA GLU A 36 -5.60 -2.79 18.30
C GLU A 36 -6.43 -1.49 18.30
N ASP A 37 -6.17 -0.60 19.27
CA ASP A 37 -6.79 0.72 19.29
C ASP A 37 -6.33 1.56 18.10
N ARG A 38 -5.02 1.60 17.84
CA ARG A 38 -4.44 2.32 16.69
C ARG A 38 -4.93 1.74 15.36
N ALA A 39 -5.06 0.42 15.27
CA ALA A 39 -5.66 -0.26 14.12
C ALA A 39 -7.13 0.14 13.91
N ARG A 40 -7.91 0.28 14.99
CA ARG A 40 -9.30 0.77 14.91
C ARG A 40 -9.38 2.19 14.36
N VAL A 41 -8.40 3.04 14.66
CA VAL A 41 -8.28 4.38 14.06
C VAL A 41 -7.88 4.30 12.59
N ALA A 42 -6.90 3.47 12.22
CA ALA A 42 -6.47 3.29 10.83
C ALA A 42 -7.59 2.78 9.89
N LEU A 43 -8.64 2.17 10.45
CA LEU A 43 -9.84 1.72 9.73
C LEU A 43 -10.93 2.80 9.57
N GLN A 44 -10.74 4.01 10.10
CA GLN A 44 -11.69 5.11 9.95
C GLN A 44 -11.51 5.79 8.60
N VAL A 45 -12.59 5.96 7.84
CA VAL A 45 -12.52 6.50 6.47
C VAL A 45 -12.06 7.96 6.43
N ASN A 46 -12.38 8.74 7.48
CA ASN A 46 -12.13 10.17 7.55
C ASN A 46 -11.12 10.49 8.67
N LEU A 47 -9.85 10.23 8.41
CA LEU A 47 -8.77 10.63 9.30
C LEU A 47 -8.27 12.04 8.98
N ALA A 48 -7.99 12.80 10.03
CA ALA A 48 -7.31 14.07 9.92
C ALA A 48 -5.85 13.86 9.44
N PRO A 49 -5.26 14.81 8.68
CA PRO A 49 -3.92 14.62 8.10
C PRO A 49 -2.81 14.36 9.12
N ASP A 50 -2.91 14.95 10.31
CA ASP A 50 -1.99 14.73 11.43
C ASP A 50 -2.09 13.31 11.99
N VAL A 51 -3.30 12.74 12.10
CA VAL A 51 -3.50 11.34 12.50
C VAL A 51 -2.93 10.39 11.43
N ILE A 52 -3.11 10.69 10.15
CA ILE A 52 -2.47 9.92 9.06
C ILE A 52 -0.94 9.98 9.19
N ALA A 53 -0.38 11.18 9.39
CA ALA A 53 1.07 11.37 9.54
C ALA A 53 1.64 10.63 10.77
N LEU A 54 0.85 10.45 11.82
CA LEU A 54 1.23 9.63 12.97
C LEU A 54 1.19 8.14 12.62
N LEU A 55 0.07 7.64 12.11
CA LEU A 55 -0.15 6.20 11.87
C LEU A 55 0.69 5.65 10.70
N VAL A 56 1.12 6.49 9.76
CA VAL A 56 1.99 6.06 8.65
C VAL A 56 3.35 5.56 9.16
N HIS A 57 3.78 6.03 10.34
CA HIS A 57 5.00 5.66 11.03
C HIS A 57 4.75 4.69 12.21
N ASP A 58 3.57 4.08 12.29
CA ASP A 58 3.26 3.15 13.38
C ASP A 58 4.27 2.00 13.45
N SER A 59 4.71 1.62 14.64
CA SER A 59 5.63 0.49 14.80
C SER A 59 5.03 -0.84 14.35
N GLU A 60 3.70 -0.98 14.41
CA GLU A 60 3.00 -2.19 14.02
C GLU A 60 2.64 -2.17 12.53
N ALA A 61 3.20 -3.13 11.77
CA ALA A 61 2.97 -3.24 10.34
C ALA A 61 1.48 -3.40 9.99
N THR A 62 0.71 -4.09 10.83
CA THR A 62 -0.73 -4.26 10.66
C THR A 62 -1.46 -2.90 10.62
N VAL A 63 -1.10 -1.97 11.51
CA VAL A 63 -1.69 -0.63 11.55
C VAL A 63 -1.34 0.13 10.27
N ARG A 64 -0.06 0.13 9.89
CA ARG A 64 0.41 0.78 8.65
C ARG A 64 -0.30 0.23 7.41
N HIS A 65 -0.43 -1.10 7.32
CA HIS A 65 -1.07 -1.75 6.16
C HIS A 65 -2.57 -1.45 6.07
N MET A 66 -3.27 -1.41 7.21
CA MET A 66 -4.68 -0.98 7.24
C MET A 66 -4.81 0.46 6.74
N LEU A 67 -3.94 1.35 7.22
CA LEU A 67 -3.91 2.74 6.79
C LEU A 67 -3.69 2.87 5.27
N TYR A 68 -2.73 2.15 4.70
CA TYR A 68 -2.46 2.19 3.26
C TYR A 68 -3.62 1.68 2.41
N ASN A 69 -4.34 0.66 2.91
CA ASN A 69 -5.45 0.08 2.17
C ASN A 69 -6.64 1.04 2.09
N LEU A 70 -6.91 1.79 3.16
CA LEU A 70 -8.07 2.68 3.25
C LEU A 70 -7.76 4.11 2.75
N HIS A 71 -6.56 4.62 3.00
CA HIS A 71 -6.15 5.97 2.63
C HIS A 71 -5.15 5.93 1.49
N ARG A 72 -5.62 6.26 0.28
CA ARG A 72 -4.85 6.12 -0.97
C ARG A 72 -4.19 7.40 -1.46
N ASN A 73 -4.39 8.50 -0.75
CA ASN A 73 -3.83 9.81 -1.08
C ASN A 73 -2.84 10.30 -0.01
N ILE A 74 -2.07 9.38 0.59
CA ILE A 74 -1.02 9.75 1.53
C ILE A 74 0.08 10.50 0.76
N PRO A 75 0.57 11.64 1.28
CA PRO A 75 1.67 12.40 0.68
C PRO A 75 2.90 11.53 0.37
N SER A 76 3.52 11.77 -0.78
CA SER A 76 4.63 10.93 -1.28
C SER A 76 5.87 11.02 -0.39
N ASP A 77 6.16 12.21 0.12
CA ASP A 77 7.26 12.50 1.04
C ASP A 77 7.14 11.74 2.37
N LEU A 78 5.92 11.63 2.92
CA LEU A 78 5.67 10.78 4.08
C LEU A 78 5.93 9.30 3.77
N LEU A 79 5.48 8.84 2.60
CA LEU A 79 5.70 7.44 2.18
C LEU A 79 7.18 7.15 1.92
N GLU A 80 7.96 8.11 1.42
CA GLU A 80 9.43 7.98 1.28
C GLU A 80 10.10 7.83 2.65
N ALA A 81 9.77 8.70 3.60
CA ALA A 81 10.31 8.64 4.96
C ALA A 81 9.97 7.32 5.68
N VAL A 82 8.82 6.72 5.36
CA VAL A 82 8.45 5.40 5.88
C VAL A 82 9.24 4.29 5.23
N LEU A 83 9.45 4.33 3.91
CA LEU A 83 10.23 3.30 3.20
C LEU A 83 11.70 3.27 3.63
N ASP A 84 12.26 4.39 4.08
CA ASP A 84 13.60 4.44 4.67
C ASP A 84 13.70 3.63 5.98
N GLN A 85 12.59 3.47 6.70
CA GLN A 85 12.50 2.75 7.97
C GLN A 85 11.94 1.33 7.81
N HIS A 86 10.99 1.18 6.89
CA HIS A 86 10.18 -0.02 6.64
C HIS A 86 10.13 -0.35 5.15
N PRO A 87 11.27 -0.74 4.54
CA PRO A 87 11.32 -1.07 3.11
C PRO A 87 10.39 -2.24 2.73
N GLU A 88 10.04 -3.11 3.68
CA GLU A 88 9.08 -4.20 3.53
C GLU A 88 7.67 -3.74 3.14
N ASP A 89 7.31 -2.48 3.38
CA ASP A 89 5.99 -1.92 3.06
C ASP A 89 5.83 -1.51 1.60
N ALA A 90 6.92 -1.50 0.82
CA ALA A 90 6.92 -1.09 -0.58
C ALA A 90 5.83 -1.77 -1.45
N PRO A 91 5.55 -3.08 -1.34
CA PRO A 91 4.47 -3.72 -2.10
C PRO A 91 3.07 -3.19 -1.76
N LYS A 92 2.83 -2.79 -0.50
CA LYS A 92 1.55 -2.19 -0.08
C LYS A 92 1.47 -0.73 -0.53
N ILE A 93 2.55 0.01 -0.34
CA ILE A 93 2.66 1.43 -0.74
C ILE A 93 2.56 1.60 -2.26
N ALA A 94 2.96 0.60 -3.07
CA ALA A 94 2.87 0.63 -4.54
C ALA A 94 1.46 0.95 -5.07
N PHE A 95 0.44 0.71 -4.25
CA PHE A 95 -0.96 0.95 -4.57
C PHE A 95 -1.40 2.40 -4.28
N GLN A 96 -0.65 3.19 -3.51
CA GLN A 96 -0.94 4.61 -3.27
C GLN A 96 -1.02 5.39 -4.59
N ILE A 97 -1.92 6.39 -4.66
CA ILE A 97 -2.05 7.27 -5.83
C ILE A 97 -0.75 8.01 -6.04
N ASN A 98 -0.12 8.46 -4.95
CA ASN A 98 1.16 9.18 -4.96
C ASN A 98 2.31 8.27 -4.51
N ALA A 99 2.26 6.96 -4.82
CA ALA A 99 3.33 6.03 -4.47
C ALA A 99 4.70 6.57 -4.93
N PRO A 100 5.71 6.66 -4.03
CA PRO A 100 7.04 7.08 -4.43
C PRO A 100 7.68 6.05 -5.37
N LEU A 101 8.68 6.47 -6.14
CA LEU A 101 9.26 5.65 -7.21
C LEU A 101 9.72 4.27 -6.71
N THR A 102 10.34 4.22 -5.53
CA THR A 102 10.80 2.98 -4.87
C THR A 102 9.70 1.94 -4.75
N ALA A 103 8.49 2.35 -4.33
CA ALA A 103 7.34 1.47 -4.24
C ALA A 103 6.64 1.27 -5.59
N LEU A 104 6.55 2.32 -6.41
CA LEU A 104 5.87 2.29 -7.71
C LEU A 104 6.47 1.23 -8.66
N ARG A 105 7.78 1.00 -8.60
CA ARG A 105 8.49 -0.09 -9.30
C ARG A 105 7.88 -1.48 -9.07
N LEU A 106 7.28 -1.70 -7.89
CA LEU A 106 6.66 -2.96 -7.48
C LEU A 106 5.17 -3.04 -7.81
N LYS A 107 4.56 -1.98 -8.37
CA LYS A 107 3.14 -1.98 -8.73
C LYS A 107 2.89 -3.02 -9.81
N PRO A 108 1.95 -3.98 -9.62
CA PRO A 108 1.64 -4.93 -10.68
C PRO A 108 1.01 -4.21 -11.87
N PHE A 109 1.41 -4.59 -13.08
CA PHE A 109 1.06 -3.89 -14.31
C PHE A 109 -0.45 -3.77 -14.49
N ASN A 110 -1.23 -4.78 -14.12
CA ASN A 110 -2.69 -4.76 -14.23
C ASN A 110 -3.33 -3.61 -13.41
N PHE A 111 -2.70 -3.22 -12.30
CA PHE A 111 -3.18 -2.14 -11.42
C PHE A 111 -2.54 -0.78 -11.72
N ALA A 112 -1.58 -0.70 -12.64
CA ALA A 112 -0.97 0.56 -13.03
C ALA A 112 -1.87 1.33 -13.99
N SER A 113 -2.22 2.56 -13.60
CA SER A 113 -2.89 3.52 -14.49
C SER A 113 -1.91 4.10 -15.52
N PRO A 114 -2.40 4.76 -16.58
CA PRO A 114 -1.52 5.50 -17.50
C PRO A 114 -0.61 6.51 -16.79
N ASN A 115 -1.13 7.21 -15.78
CA ASN A 115 -0.35 8.16 -14.98
C ASN A 115 0.75 7.46 -14.15
N ASP A 116 0.47 6.27 -13.59
CA ASP A 116 1.50 5.47 -12.91
C ASP A 116 2.63 5.08 -13.87
N ILE A 117 2.27 4.66 -15.08
CA ILE A 117 3.23 4.29 -16.13
C ILE A 117 4.09 5.50 -16.50
N ASP A 118 3.51 6.68 -16.71
CA ASP A 118 4.28 7.88 -17.04
C ASP A 118 5.22 8.32 -15.91
N ARG A 119 4.76 8.27 -14.66
CA ARG A 119 5.60 8.54 -13.48
C ARG A 119 6.73 7.53 -13.35
N TYR A 120 6.45 6.25 -13.58
CA TYR A 120 7.45 5.18 -13.58
C TYR A 120 8.52 5.39 -14.64
N LEU A 121 8.12 5.63 -15.90
CA LEU A 121 9.02 5.84 -17.02
C LEU A 121 9.88 7.10 -16.83
N THR A 122 9.28 8.19 -16.33
CA THR A 122 9.99 9.43 -16.01
C THR A 122 10.99 9.20 -14.88
N GLY A 123 10.55 8.57 -13.79
CA GLY A 123 11.38 8.34 -12.61
C GLY A 123 12.52 7.34 -12.84
N THR A 124 12.37 6.39 -13.76
CA THR A 124 13.44 5.45 -14.16
C THR A 124 14.39 6.02 -15.20
N GLY A 125 14.06 7.16 -15.82
CA GLY A 125 14.86 7.72 -16.92
C GLY A 125 14.86 6.83 -18.16
N ALA A 126 13.76 6.12 -18.43
CA ALA A 126 13.64 5.28 -19.62
C ALA A 126 13.79 6.12 -20.89
N ASP A 127 14.61 5.66 -21.85
CA ASP A 127 14.74 6.32 -23.14
C ASP A 127 13.43 6.30 -23.94
N THR A 128 13.33 7.17 -24.95
CA THR A 128 12.10 7.38 -25.73
C THR A 128 11.61 6.10 -26.40
N ASP A 129 12.51 5.23 -26.87
CA ASP A 129 12.14 4.00 -27.56
C ASP A 129 11.60 2.96 -26.59
N ARG A 130 12.30 2.70 -25.48
CA ARG A 130 11.81 1.78 -24.45
C ARG A 130 10.52 2.27 -23.82
N ALA A 131 10.40 3.57 -23.56
CA ALA A 131 9.19 4.17 -23.02
C ALA A 131 8.01 4.05 -24.01
N ARG A 132 8.26 4.16 -25.33
CA ARG A 132 7.25 3.92 -26.36
C ARG A 132 6.82 2.46 -26.38
N VAL A 133 7.76 1.51 -26.35
CA VAL A 133 7.46 0.08 -26.33
C VAL A 133 6.65 -0.28 -25.08
N PHE A 134 7.06 0.17 -23.90
CA PHE A 134 6.37 -0.12 -22.64
C PHE A 134 4.90 0.32 -22.67
N ARG A 135 4.62 1.53 -23.17
CA ARG A 135 3.23 2.04 -23.31
C ARG A 135 2.37 1.23 -24.28
N SER A 136 2.99 0.56 -25.24
CA SER A 136 2.29 -0.25 -26.24
C SER A 136 1.96 -1.66 -25.77
N ILE A 137 2.47 -2.09 -24.61
CA ILE A 137 2.22 -3.42 -24.07
C ILE A 137 0.75 -3.52 -23.66
N PRO A 138 -0.04 -4.44 -24.26
CA PRO A 138 -1.41 -4.67 -23.81
C PRO A 138 -1.40 -5.38 -22.46
N LYS A 139 -2.36 -5.07 -21.59
CA LYS A 139 -2.59 -5.83 -20.36
C LYS A 139 -3.19 -7.19 -20.72
N THR A 140 -2.52 -8.26 -20.31
CA THR A 140 -2.97 -9.65 -20.48
C THR A 140 -2.88 -10.40 -19.16
N SER A 141 -3.45 -11.62 -19.11
CA SER A 141 -3.27 -12.52 -17.96
C SER A 141 -1.80 -12.81 -17.66
N ASP A 142 -0.97 -12.84 -18.71
CA ASP A 142 0.41 -13.33 -18.63
C ASP A 142 1.36 -12.27 -18.09
N ASN A 143 1.08 -10.98 -18.35
CA ASN A 143 1.92 -9.86 -17.90
C ASN A 143 1.29 -9.04 -16.77
N GLY A 144 0.01 -9.20 -16.48
CA GLY A 144 -0.71 -8.35 -15.53
C GLY A 144 -0.20 -8.45 -14.09
N SER A 145 0.37 -9.60 -13.71
CA SER A 145 0.96 -9.83 -12.38
C SER A 145 2.42 -9.37 -12.27
N LEU A 146 3.09 -9.11 -13.39
CA LEU A 146 4.46 -8.59 -13.38
C LEU A 146 4.46 -7.18 -12.79
N THR A 147 5.46 -6.88 -11.96
CA THR A 147 5.68 -5.51 -11.50
C THR A 147 6.13 -4.63 -12.67
N LEU A 148 6.01 -3.31 -12.54
CA LEU A 148 6.51 -2.38 -13.57
C LEU A 148 7.98 -2.63 -13.89
N ASP A 149 8.83 -2.88 -12.88
CA ASP A 149 10.24 -3.22 -13.11
C ASP A 149 10.43 -4.57 -13.80
N ALA A 150 9.72 -5.61 -13.38
CA ALA A 150 9.83 -6.92 -14.01
C ALA A 150 9.40 -6.87 -15.48
N LEU A 151 8.33 -6.13 -15.79
CA LEU A 151 7.88 -5.92 -17.16
C LEU A 151 8.87 -5.09 -17.99
N MET A 152 9.48 -4.06 -17.39
CA MET A 152 10.47 -3.23 -18.08
C MET A 152 11.73 -4.03 -18.45
N GLN A 153 12.07 -5.05 -17.66
CA GLN A 153 13.19 -5.97 -17.95
C GLN A 153 12.90 -6.91 -19.12
N THR A 154 11.64 -7.13 -19.50
CA THR A 154 11.31 -7.95 -20.68
C THR A 154 11.48 -7.20 -22.00
N ILE A 155 11.56 -5.87 -21.96
CA ILE A 155 11.84 -5.05 -23.13
C ILE A 155 13.34 -5.11 -23.40
N SER A 156 13.72 -5.75 -24.52
CA SER A 156 15.11 -5.81 -24.97
C SER A 156 15.73 -4.40 -25.09
N ARG A 157 17.01 -4.30 -24.78
CA ARG A 157 17.80 -3.08 -24.98
C ARG A 157 18.01 -2.77 -26.45
#